data_AF-A0A158IR21-F1
#
_entry.id   AF-A0A158IR21-F1
#
_cell.length_a   1.000
_cell.length_b   1.000
_cell.length_c   1.000
_cell.angle_alpha   90.00
_cell.angle_beta   90.00
_cell.angle_gamma   90.00
#
_symmetry.space_group_name_H-M   'P 1'
#
loop_
_entity.id
_entity.type
_entity.pdbx_description
1 polymer ?
#
loop_
_entity_poly.entity_id
_entity_poly.type
_entity_poly.pdbx_seq_one_letter_code
_entity_poly.pdbx_strand_id
1 'polypeptide(L)'
;MDLKFWKTEKHSGEPTPNWPVDTHEALRQLVTMYLRADTPPFSTWAARGIEFASNVAPIAQNGAKGYQLALWFWLFAEKHGALAARMARESFCLLANEAQPGSGDAIDPLLDLENRLARAFEAISAEQRTFREDGVSVELPMEFFLATGFLKLAPDSPYAGEASAGLQGNDYKLADCFRHATEQALAVFRPMIEAVGFDASSLPNWKWSARPGAAERHLQRRHNNPLFPLHRQMVTTNDVHEARVTDNRALLEIRHDLNDIAREFYSTNDLPLNWRPFLDGFRERLDELEDRRLIAGGPDRALSDAIAEVRLHVLTAWRNAIQTNRQSLARLDQEEAQKAERRALLYECDWTAQLLSHGSQIPPEEVVPALLSESPLDLGKAVTSLQADPRLHETLAKCRITAHRLAESVRAAGHDVPDISEKLRILDGTPGQVPA
;
A
#
# COMPACT_ATOMS: atom_id res chain seq x y z
N MET A 1 1.46 -11.86 -9.68
CA MET A 1 0.12 -12.07 -9.09
C MET A 1 -0.78 -12.27 -10.29
N ASP A 2 -1.00 -13.53 -10.65
CA ASP A 2 -1.70 -13.89 -11.89
C ASP A 2 -3.03 -14.54 -11.48
N LEU A 3 -4.08 -13.73 -11.36
CA LEU A 3 -5.45 -14.24 -11.35
C LEU A 3 -5.69 -14.82 -12.75
N LYS A 4 -5.61 -16.15 -12.89
CA LYS A 4 -5.92 -16.81 -14.15
C LYS A 4 -7.43 -17.05 -14.23
N PHE A 5 -8.20 -16.06 -14.68
CA PHE A 5 -9.61 -16.30 -15.00
C PHE A 5 -9.73 -17.22 -16.22
N TRP A 6 -10.52 -18.27 -16.05
CA TRP A 6 -10.73 -19.35 -17.02
C TRP A 6 -11.16 -18.83 -18.39
N LYS A 7 -10.57 -19.41 -19.44
CA LYS A 7 -10.91 -19.17 -20.85
C LYS A 7 -12.31 -19.72 -21.12
N THR A 8 -13.20 -18.87 -21.63
CA THR A 8 -14.49 -19.27 -22.21
C THR A 8 -14.53 -18.84 -23.67
N GLU A 9 -15.14 -19.69 -24.49
CA GLU A 9 -15.15 -19.63 -25.95
C GLU A 9 -15.84 -18.36 -26.50
N LYS A 10 -15.21 -17.76 -27.52
CA LYS A 10 -15.68 -16.57 -28.22
C LYS A 10 -17.04 -16.83 -28.87
N HIS A 11 -18.08 -16.13 -28.44
CA HIS A 11 -19.31 -16.00 -29.21
C HIS A 11 -19.15 -14.85 -30.21
N SER A 12 -19.06 -15.19 -31.50
CA SER A 12 -18.98 -14.23 -32.61
C SER A 12 -20.38 -13.80 -33.04
N GLY A 13 -20.70 -12.50 -33.01
CA GLY A 13 -21.92 -12.02 -33.68
C GLY A 13 -22.47 -10.64 -33.31
N GLU A 14 -21.98 -9.97 -32.27
CA GLU A 14 -22.51 -8.64 -31.90
C GLU A 14 -21.69 -7.50 -32.51
N PRO A 15 -22.32 -6.37 -32.91
CA PRO A 15 -21.61 -5.19 -33.39
C PRO A 15 -20.61 -4.77 -32.32
N THR A 16 -19.31 -4.72 -32.67
CA THR A 16 -18.25 -4.31 -31.74
C THR A 16 -18.63 -2.97 -31.13
N PRO A 17 -18.93 -2.93 -29.83
CA PRO A 17 -19.20 -1.67 -29.16
C PRO A 17 -17.96 -0.79 -29.33
N ASN A 18 -18.17 0.50 -29.58
CA ASN A 18 -17.07 1.46 -29.64
C ASN A 18 -16.53 1.67 -28.22
N TRP A 19 -15.68 0.74 -27.77
CA TRP A 19 -15.10 0.76 -26.44
C TRP A 19 -14.09 1.90 -26.33
N PRO A 20 -14.02 2.59 -25.17
CA PRO A 20 -12.99 3.57 -24.92
C PRO A 20 -11.61 2.93 -25.04
N VAL A 21 -10.70 3.65 -25.70
CA VAL A 21 -9.28 3.27 -25.77
C VAL A 21 -8.46 3.90 -24.64
N ASP A 22 -8.99 4.96 -24.04
CA ASP A 22 -8.36 5.74 -22.97
C ASP A 22 -8.89 5.32 -21.59
N THR A 23 -8.02 5.30 -20.58
CA THR A 23 -8.40 4.89 -19.23
C THR A 23 -9.42 5.84 -18.61
N HIS A 24 -9.28 7.16 -18.76
CA HIS A 24 -10.21 8.11 -18.16
C HIS A 24 -11.62 7.97 -18.75
N GLU A 25 -11.75 7.85 -20.07
CA GLU A 25 -13.05 7.62 -20.71
C GLU A 25 -13.65 6.26 -20.34
N ALA A 26 -12.83 5.21 -20.20
CA ALA A 26 -13.27 3.92 -19.71
C ALA A 26 -13.85 4.01 -18.29
N LEU A 27 -13.18 4.73 -17.40
CA LEU A 27 -13.64 4.95 -16.03
C LEU A 27 -14.92 5.79 -15.99
N ARG A 28 -15.05 6.84 -16.80
CA ARG A 28 -16.29 7.61 -16.95
C ARG A 28 -17.47 6.74 -17.38
N GLN A 29 -17.25 5.87 -18.38
CA GLN A 29 -18.27 4.93 -18.83
C GLN A 29 -18.63 3.93 -17.71
N LEU A 30 -17.63 3.40 -17.00
CA LEU A 30 -17.84 2.48 -15.88
C LEU A 30 -18.63 3.12 -14.72
N VAL A 31 -18.31 4.37 -14.35
CA VAL A 31 -19.06 5.14 -13.34
C VAL A 31 -20.50 5.32 -13.77
N THR A 32 -20.72 5.66 -15.05
CA THR A 32 -22.06 5.82 -15.62
C THR A 32 -22.85 4.52 -15.55
N MET A 33 -22.22 3.39 -15.88
CA MET A 33 -22.84 2.06 -15.76
C MET A 33 -23.16 1.71 -14.30
N TYR A 34 -22.24 1.99 -13.38
CA TYR A 34 -22.36 1.63 -11.96
C TYR A 34 -23.48 2.40 -11.24
N LEU A 35 -23.56 3.71 -11.47
CA LEU A 35 -24.53 4.59 -10.80
C LEU A 35 -25.95 4.46 -11.37
N ARG A 36 -26.10 3.97 -12.61
CA ARG A 36 -27.41 3.77 -13.23
C ARG A 36 -28.01 2.44 -12.81
N ALA A 37 -29.25 2.49 -12.32
CA ALA A 37 -29.95 1.30 -11.82
C ALA A 37 -30.29 0.27 -12.92
N ASP A 38 -30.39 0.71 -14.18
CA ASP A 38 -30.87 -0.05 -15.34
C ASP A 38 -29.76 -0.50 -16.29
N THR A 39 -28.50 -0.16 -16.01
CA THR A 39 -27.41 -0.40 -16.96
C THR A 39 -26.65 -1.71 -16.64
N PRO A 40 -26.53 -2.65 -17.60
CA PRO A 40 -25.70 -3.84 -17.42
C PRO A 40 -24.20 -3.46 -17.37
N PRO A 41 -23.37 -4.24 -16.67
CA PRO A 41 -23.70 -5.51 -16.01
C PRO A 41 -24.28 -5.33 -14.60
N PHE A 42 -24.33 -4.11 -14.05
CA PHE A 42 -24.73 -3.87 -12.65
C PHE A 42 -26.23 -4.00 -12.40
N SER A 43 -27.08 -3.80 -13.41
CA SER A 43 -28.52 -4.02 -13.30
C SER A 43 -28.91 -5.51 -13.27
N THR A 44 -28.05 -6.39 -13.78
CA THR A 44 -28.26 -7.86 -13.85
C THR A 44 -27.45 -8.61 -12.78
N TRP A 45 -27.49 -8.10 -11.54
CA TRP A 45 -26.68 -8.62 -10.43
C TRP A 45 -27.19 -9.94 -9.81
N ALA A 46 -28.48 -10.28 -9.97
CA ALA A 46 -29.09 -11.46 -9.37
C ALA A 46 -29.56 -12.46 -10.42
N ALA A 47 -29.30 -13.76 -10.19
CA ALA A 47 -29.86 -14.82 -11.01
C ALA A 47 -31.38 -14.90 -10.85
N ARG A 48 -32.08 -15.34 -11.90
CA ARG A 48 -33.55 -15.46 -11.88
C ARG A 48 -33.99 -16.45 -10.79
N GLY A 49 -34.98 -16.04 -9.99
CA GLY A 49 -35.58 -16.88 -8.95
C GLY A 49 -34.90 -16.81 -7.58
N ILE A 50 -33.85 -16.00 -7.42
CA ILE A 50 -33.24 -15.75 -6.11
C ILE A 50 -33.95 -14.58 -5.43
N GLU A 51 -34.55 -14.87 -4.27
CA GLU A 51 -35.19 -13.88 -3.41
C GLU A 51 -34.50 -13.80 -2.04
N PHE A 52 -34.22 -12.57 -1.61
CA PHE A 52 -33.67 -12.25 -0.30
C PHE A 52 -34.74 -11.60 0.57
N ALA A 53 -34.63 -11.78 1.89
CA ALA A 53 -35.42 -11.02 2.84
C ALA A 53 -35.14 -9.51 2.70
N SER A 54 -36.11 -8.67 3.05
CA SER A 54 -36.02 -7.21 2.84
C SER A 54 -34.84 -6.54 3.54
N ASN A 55 -34.38 -7.09 4.67
CA ASN A 55 -33.21 -6.62 5.40
C ASN A 55 -31.87 -7.13 4.82
N VAL A 56 -31.89 -8.15 3.96
CA VAL A 56 -30.69 -8.73 3.32
C VAL A 56 -30.54 -8.26 1.87
N ALA A 57 -31.65 -8.03 1.17
CA ALA A 57 -31.65 -7.70 -0.25
C ALA A 57 -30.76 -6.49 -0.63
N PRO A 58 -30.76 -5.36 0.10
CA PRO A 58 -29.87 -4.24 -0.21
C PRO A 58 -28.38 -4.59 -0.04
N ILE A 59 -28.06 -5.39 0.98
CA ILE A 59 -26.69 -5.84 1.26
C ILE A 59 -26.21 -6.81 0.17
N ALA A 60 -27.05 -7.77 -0.22
CA ALA A 60 -26.76 -8.71 -1.30
C ALA A 60 -26.56 -7.98 -2.64
N GLN A 61 -27.41 -6.99 -2.94
CA GLN A 61 -27.27 -6.17 -4.14
C GLN A 61 -25.96 -5.38 -4.13
N ASN A 62 -25.63 -4.73 -3.02
CA ASN A 62 -24.38 -3.98 -2.89
C ASN A 62 -23.16 -4.88 -3.00
N GLY A 63 -23.19 -6.08 -2.40
CA GLY A 63 -22.13 -7.07 -2.52
C GLY A 63 -21.94 -7.52 -3.97
N ALA A 64 -23.02 -7.89 -4.67
CA ALA A 64 -22.92 -8.35 -6.05
C ALA A 64 -22.39 -7.24 -6.99
N LYS A 65 -22.87 -6.00 -6.84
CA LYS A 65 -22.37 -4.86 -7.62
C LYS A 65 -20.92 -4.51 -7.28
N GLY A 66 -20.56 -4.54 -6.00
CA GLY A 66 -19.19 -4.32 -5.53
C GLY A 66 -18.23 -5.36 -6.09
N TYR A 67 -18.62 -6.62 -6.06
CA TYR A 67 -17.88 -7.73 -6.65
C TYR A 67 -17.73 -7.57 -8.18
N GLN A 68 -18.78 -7.21 -8.91
CA GLN A 68 -18.68 -6.90 -10.34
C GLN A 68 -17.69 -5.77 -10.60
N LEU A 69 -17.76 -4.69 -9.83
CA LEU A 69 -16.83 -3.57 -9.98
C LEU A 69 -15.38 -4.00 -9.68
N ALA A 70 -15.17 -4.86 -8.67
CA ALA A 70 -13.87 -5.44 -8.35
C ALA A 70 -13.32 -6.30 -9.51
N LEU A 71 -14.17 -7.11 -10.18
CA LEU A 71 -13.77 -7.87 -11.37
C LEU A 71 -13.19 -6.98 -12.46
N TRP A 72 -13.75 -5.80 -12.70
CA TRP A 72 -13.20 -4.86 -13.68
C TRP A 72 -11.77 -4.45 -13.30
N PHE A 73 -11.53 -4.09 -12.03
CA PHE A 73 -10.20 -3.69 -11.57
C PHE A 73 -9.21 -4.85 -11.53
N TRP A 74 -9.66 -6.08 -11.28
CA TRP A 74 -8.79 -7.26 -11.36
C TRP A 74 -8.35 -7.55 -12.79
N LEU A 75 -9.29 -7.52 -13.76
CA LEU A 75 -8.94 -7.63 -15.19
C LEU A 75 -8.02 -6.50 -15.65
N PHE A 76 -8.25 -5.28 -15.18
CA PHE A 76 -7.37 -4.14 -15.45
C PHE A 76 -5.97 -4.36 -14.86
N ALA A 77 -5.88 -4.89 -13.64
CA ALA A 77 -4.62 -5.21 -12.98
C ALA A 77 -3.84 -6.32 -13.69
N GLU A 78 -4.53 -7.33 -14.24
CA GLU A 78 -3.91 -8.38 -15.05
C GLU A 78 -3.24 -7.82 -16.30
N LYS A 79 -3.90 -6.85 -16.97
CA LYS A 79 -3.39 -6.26 -18.21
C LYS A 79 -2.32 -5.19 -17.98
N HIS A 80 -2.54 -4.30 -17.01
CA HIS A 80 -1.75 -3.08 -16.83
C HIS A 80 -0.91 -3.07 -15.54
N GLY A 81 -1.04 -4.08 -14.69
CA GLY A 81 -0.35 -4.18 -13.41
C GLY A 81 -1.13 -3.57 -12.24
N ALA A 82 -0.78 -4.01 -11.03
CA ALA A 82 -1.49 -3.63 -9.80
C ALA A 82 -1.43 -2.12 -9.50
N LEU A 83 -0.33 -1.45 -9.86
CA LEU A 83 -0.20 -0.01 -9.64
C LEU A 83 -1.15 0.80 -10.53
N ALA A 84 -1.23 0.45 -11.82
CA ALA A 84 -2.14 1.07 -12.76
C ALA A 84 -3.60 0.87 -12.33
N ALA A 85 -3.97 -0.35 -11.93
CA ALA A 85 -5.30 -0.65 -11.41
C ALA A 85 -5.64 0.14 -10.13
N ARG A 86 -4.66 0.32 -9.23
CA ARG A 86 -4.84 1.15 -8.03
C ARG A 86 -5.11 2.61 -8.41
N MET A 87 -4.36 3.18 -9.34
CA MET A 87 -4.59 4.55 -9.81
C MET A 87 -5.94 4.68 -10.50
N ALA A 88 -6.31 3.71 -11.35
CA ALA A 88 -7.62 3.68 -12.00
C ALA A 88 -8.77 3.62 -10.98
N ARG A 89 -8.62 2.83 -9.91
CA ARG A 89 -9.59 2.77 -8.81
C ARG A 89 -9.70 4.10 -8.05
N GLU A 90 -8.57 4.72 -7.70
CA GLU A 90 -8.56 6.02 -7.03
C GLU A 90 -9.27 7.08 -7.89
N SER A 91 -8.98 7.13 -9.19
CA SER A 91 -9.64 8.01 -10.15
C SER A 91 -11.12 7.68 -10.36
N PHE A 92 -11.50 6.40 -10.35
CA PHE A 92 -12.91 5.98 -10.38
C PHE A 92 -13.68 6.55 -9.18
N CYS A 93 -13.13 6.45 -7.97
CA CYS A 93 -13.78 6.97 -6.77
C CYS A 93 -13.89 8.50 -6.81
N LEU A 94 -12.91 9.21 -7.38
CA LEU A 94 -13.00 10.65 -7.60
C LEU A 94 -14.13 11.00 -8.59
N LEU A 95 -14.17 10.32 -9.73
CA LEU A 95 -15.24 10.49 -10.73
C LEU A 95 -16.63 10.16 -10.17
N ALA A 96 -16.74 9.13 -9.34
CA ALA A 96 -17.99 8.79 -8.67
C ALA A 96 -18.41 9.92 -7.72
N ASN A 97 -17.51 10.44 -6.89
CA ASN A 97 -17.77 11.58 -6.01
C ASN A 97 -18.17 12.85 -6.78
N GLU A 98 -17.56 13.10 -7.95
CA GLU A 98 -17.93 14.21 -8.83
C GLU A 98 -19.35 14.03 -9.41
N ALA A 99 -19.73 12.81 -9.78
CA ALA A 99 -21.06 12.50 -10.32
C ALA A 99 -22.16 12.49 -9.25
N GLN A 100 -21.85 11.96 -8.06
CA GLN A 100 -22.73 11.89 -6.91
C GLN A 100 -21.90 12.03 -5.61
N PRO A 101 -22.02 13.14 -4.87
CA PRO A 101 -21.25 13.39 -3.66
C PRO A 101 -21.36 12.25 -2.64
N GLY A 102 -20.20 11.80 -2.13
CA GLY A 102 -20.08 10.73 -1.13
C GLY A 102 -20.15 9.30 -1.70
N SER A 103 -20.45 9.12 -3.00
CA SER A 103 -20.53 7.78 -3.59
C SER A 103 -19.16 7.09 -3.67
N GLY A 104 -18.10 7.81 -4.04
CA GLY A 104 -16.73 7.30 -4.04
C GLY A 104 -16.26 6.88 -2.65
N ASP A 105 -16.66 7.62 -1.62
CA ASP A 105 -16.31 7.31 -0.23
C ASP A 105 -17.05 6.07 0.30
N ALA A 106 -18.22 5.74 -0.27
CA ALA A 106 -18.94 4.50 0.00
C ALA A 106 -18.42 3.30 -0.82
N ILE A 107 -17.98 3.54 -2.06
CA ILE A 107 -17.48 2.50 -2.97
C ILE A 107 -16.06 2.04 -2.58
N ASP A 108 -15.21 2.94 -2.11
CA ASP A 108 -13.82 2.60 -1.80
C ASP A 108 -13.70 1.51 -0.71
N PRO A 109 -14.39 1.59 0.44
CA PRO A 109 -14.38 0.52 1.44
C PRO A 109 -14.96 -0.81 0.93
N LEU A 110 -15.95 -0.74 0.02
CA LEU A 110 -16.55 -1.91 -0.61
C LEU A 110 -15.52 -2.66 -1.48
N LEU A 111 -14.80 -1.93 -2.34
CA LEU A 111 -13.71 -2.50 -3.15
C LEU A 111 -12.55 -3.02 -2.28
N ASP A 112 -12.25 -2.38 -1.16
CA ASP A 112 -11.27 -2.90 -0.20
C ASP A 112 -11.74 -4.17 0.49
N LEU A 113 -13.02 -4.29 0.83
CA LEU A 113 -13.59 -5.51 1.37
C LEU A 113 -13.45 -6.66 0.36
N GLU A 114 -13.86 -6.46 -0.90
CA GLU A 114 -13.74 -7.48 -1.95
C GLU A 114 -12.29 -7.94 -2.16
N ASN A 115 -11.35 -6.99 -2.23
CA ASN A 115 -9.93 -7.32 -2.37
C ASN A 115 -9.37 -8.10 -1.16
N ARG A 116 -9.81 -7.77 0.06
CA ARG A 116 -9.43 -8.53 1.26
C ARG A 116 -10.00 -9.94 1.25
N LEU A 117 -11.25 -10.10 0.82
CA LEU A 117 -11.91 -11.41 0.71
C LEU A 117 -11.23 -12.30 -0.33
N ALA A 118 -10.91 -11.76 -1.50
CA ALA A 118 -10.19 -12.47 -2.55
C ALA A 118 -8.81 -12.96 -2.07
N ARG A 119 -8.02 -12.09 -1.42
CA ARG A 119 -6.73 -12.48 -0.83
C ARG A 119 -6.85 -13.49 0.30
N ALA A 120 -7.87 -13.35 1.14
CA ALA A 120 -8.14 -14.31 2.21
C ALA A 120 -8.44 -15.69 1.61
N PHE A 121 -9.26 -15.76 0.55
CA PHE A 121 -9.52 -17.00 -0.17
C PHE A 121 -8.24 -17.62 -0.71
N GLU A 122 -7.38 -16.85 -1.39
CA GLU A 122 -6.09 -17.33 -1.91
C GLU A 122 -5.19 -17.95 -0.84
N ALA A 123 -5.27 -17.49 0.40
CA ALA A 123 -4.49 -18.01 1.53
C ALA A 123 -5.06 -19.32 2.12
N ILE A 124 -6.31 -19.69 1.83
CA ILE A 124 -6.94 -20.93 2.29
C ILE A 124 -6.37 -22.11 1.47
N SER A 125 -5.94 -23.18 2.13
CA SER A 125 -5.41 -24.36 1.42
C SER A 125 -6.51 -25.16 0.71
N ALA A 126 -6.16 -25.97 -0.30
CA ALA A 126 -7.13 -26.79 -1.02
C ALA A 126 -7.86 -27.79 -0.08
N GLU A 127 -7.15 -28.31 0.93
CA GLU A 127 -7.73 -29.20 1.93
C GLU A 127 -8.80 -28.49 2.78
N GLN A 128 -8.59 -27.20 3.08
CA GLN A 128 -9.55 -26.39 3.84
C GLN A 128 -10.77 -25.97 3.01
N ARG A 129 -10.69 -26.07 1.67
CA ARG A 129 -11.81 -25.78 0.75
C ARG A 129 -12.65 -27.02 0.42
N THR A 130 -12.19 -28.19 0.84
CA THR A 130 -12.77 -29.47 0.49
C THR A 130 -13.59 -30.04 1.64
N PHE A 131 -14.85 -30.36 1.36
CA PHE A 131 -15.80 -30.91 2.33
C PHE A 131 -16.20 -32.33 1.94
N ARG A 132 -16.64 -33.12 2.93
CA ARG A 132 -17.17 -34.47 2.69
C ARG A 132 -18.68 -34.46 2.81
N GLU A 133 -19.36 -34.70 1.71
CA GLU A 133 -20.82 -34.89 1.64
C GLU A 133 -21.09 -36.30 1.11
N ASP A 134 -21.81 -37.11 1.88
CA ASP A 134 -22.15 -38.51 1.54
C ASP A 134 -20.96 -39.39 1.07
N GLY A 135 -19.77 -39.14 1.64
CA GLY A 135 -18.54 -39.87 1.30
C GLY A 135 -17.82 -39.36 0.04
N VAL A 136 -18.36 -38.35 -0.64
CA VAL A 136 -17.75 -37.66 -1.78
C VAL A 136 -17.06 -36.39 -1.32
N SER A 137 -15.86 -36.15 -1.84
CA SER A 137 -15.09 -34.94 -1.59
C SER A 137 -15.53 -33.84 -2.55
N VAL A 138 -16.07 -32.72 -2.03
CA VAL A 138 -16.56 -31.59 -2.82
C VAL A 138 -15.79 -30.33 -2.44
N GLU A 139 -15.16 -29.67 -3.41
CA GLU A 139 -14.55 -28.35 -3.21
C GLU A 139 -15.61 -27.26 -3.45
N LEU A 140 -15.77 -26.35 -2.49
CA LEU A 140 -16.69 -25.22 -2.64
C LEU A 140 -16.09 -24.15 -3.57
N PRO A 141 -16.90 -23.53 -4.45
CA PRO A 141 -16.42 -22.48 -5.35
C PRO A 141 -16.01 -21.22 -4.59
N MET A 142 -15.12 -20.41 -5.19
CA MET A 142 -14.63 -19.17 -4.60
C MET A 142 -15.77 -18.24 -4.18
N GLU A 143 -16.81 -18.13 -5.02
CA GLU A 143 -17.97 -17.28 -4.82
C GLU A 143 -18.67 -17.57 -3.49
N PHE A 144 -18.64 -18.83 -3.01
CA PHE A 144 -19.18 -19.20 -1.70
C PHE A 144 -18.40 -18.55 -0.55
N PHE A 145 -17.07 -18.60 -0.61
CA PHE A 145 -16.21 -17.99 0.42
C PHE A 145 -16.32 -16.47 0.41
N LEU A 146 -16.39 -15.86 -0.79
CA LEU A 146 -16.60 -14.43 -0.94
C LEU A 146 -17.96 -14.01 -0.38
N ALA A 147 -19.04 -14.70 -0.74
CA ALA A 147 -20.38 -14.40 -0.24
C ALA A 147 -20.49 -14.54 1.28
N THR A 148 -19.93 -15.61 1.84
CA THR A 148 -19.87 -15.85 3.29
C THR A 148 -19.10 -14.74 4.00
N GLY A 149 -17.91 -14.42 3.50
CA GLY A 149 -17.07 -13.37 4.06
C GLY A 149 -17.73 -11.99 3.96
N PHE A 150 -18.35 -11.68 2.83
CA PHE A 150 -19.07 -10.43 2.61
C PHE A 150 -20.20 -10.26 3.63
N LEU A 151 -21.09 -11.25 3.76
CA LEU A 151 -22.19 -11.20 4.72
C LEU A 151 -21.70 -11.07 6.17
N LYS A 152 -20.56 -11.66 6.54
CA LYS A 152 -20.05 -11.58 7.92
C LYS A 152 -19.27 -10.31 8.23
N LEU A 153 -18.66 -9.66 7.23
CA LEU A 153 -17.73 -8.54 7.41
C LEU A 153 -18.28 -7.19 6.93
N ALA A 154 -19.31 -7.16 6.09
CA ALA A 154 -19.94 -5.92 5.68
C ALA A 154 -20.60 -5.26 6.91
N PRO A 155 -20.29 -3.99 7.24
CA PRO A 155 -20.77 -3.34 8.47
C PRO A 155 -22.30 -3.29 8.59
N ASP A 156 -23.00 -3.10 7.48
CA ASP A 156 -24.45 -2.98 7.43
C ASP A 156 -25.16 -4.33 7.29
N SER A 157 -24.41 -5.43 7.29
CA SER A 157 -25.00 -6.77 7.18
C SER A 157 -25.72 -7.17 8.47
N PRO A 158 -26.91 -7.79 8.37
CA PRO A 158 -27.59 -8.35 9.54
C PRO A 158 -26.83 -9.53 10.18
N TYR A 159 -25.75 -10.01 9.54
CA TYR A 159 -24.89 -11.08 10.04
C TYR A 159 -23.52 -10.58 10.55
N ALA A 160 -23.31 -9.27 10.61
CA ALA A 160 -22.05 -8.69 11.05
C ALA A 160 -21.77 -9.00 12.53
N GLY A 161 -20.55 -9.44 12.85
CA GLY A 161 -20.05 -9.53 14.22
C GLY A 161 -20.39 -10.82 15.01
N GLU A 162 -21.29 -11.67 14.52
CA GLU A 162 -21.61 -12.95 15.18
C GLU A 162 -21.03 -14.15 14.42
N ALA A 163 -19.90 -14.69 14.88
CA ALA A 163 -19.23 -15.81 14.21
C ALA A 163 -20.10 -17.06 14.07
N SER A 164 -21.05 -17.26 15.01
CA SER A 164 -21.98 -18.38 15.10
C SER A 164 -23.37 -18.11 14.53
N ALA A 165 -23.67 -16.91 14.02
CA ALA A 165 -24.96 -16.64 13.39
C ALA A 165 -25.09 -17.48 12.12
N GLY A 166 -26.12 -18.32 12.06
CA GLY A 166 -26.45 -19.07 10.85
C GLY A 166 -26.87 -18.09 9.75
N LEU A 167 -26.25 -18.20 8.56
CA LEU A 167 -26.52 -17.32 7.42
C LEU A 167 -27.85 -17.62 6.71
N GLN A 168 -28.62 -18.60 7.22
CA GLN A 168 -29.96 -18.98 6.73
C GLN A 168 -29.98 -19.30 5.22
N GLY A 169 -28.87 -19.79 4.66
CA GLY A 169 -28.72 -20.09 3.24
C GLY A 169 -28.52 -18.87 2.34
N ASN A 170 -28.40 -17.66 2.90
CA ASN A 170 -28.17 -16.44 2.12
C ASN A 170 -26.75 -16.33 1.56
N ASP A 171 -25.79 -17.04 2.16
CA ASP A 171 -24.46 -17.30 1.61
C ASP A 171 -24.54 -18.05 0.26
N TYR A 172 -25.29 -19.14 0.18
CA TYR A 172 -25.49 -19.87 -1.09
C TYR A 172 -26.20 -19.02 -2.14
N LYS A 173 -27.27 -18.31 -1.74
CA LYS A 173 -27.99 -17.40 -2.63
C LYS A 173 -27.09 -16.30 -3.17
N LEU A 174 -26.28 -15.67 -2.31
CA LEU A 174 -25.37 -14.62 -2.72
C LEU A 174 -24.22 -15.16 -3.57
N ALA A 175 -23.73 -16.38 -3.30
CA ALA A 175 -22.74 -17.05 -4.14
C ALA A 175 -23.27 -17.30 -5.55
N ASP A 176 -24.53 -17.71 -5.69
CA ASP A 176 -25.18 -17.86 -6.99
C ASP A 176 -25.34 -16.50 -7.71
N CYS A 177 -25.66 -15.44 -6.98
CA CYS A 177 -25.63 -14.08 -7.51
C CYS A 177 -24.22 -13.69 -7.98
N PHE A 178 -23.16 -13.97 -7.21
CA PHE A 178 -21.77 -13.67 -7.60
C PHE A 178 -21.37 -14.42 -8.87
N ARG A 179 -21.70 -15.71 -8.97
CA ARG A 179 -21.43 -16.51 -10.16
C ARG A 179 -22.14 -15.95 -11.40
N HIS A 180 -23.44 -15.63 -11.27
CA HIS A 180 -24.19 -14.97 -12.34
C HIS A 180 -23.59 -13.61 -12.71
N ALA A 181 -23.25 -12.81 -11.70
CA ALA A 181 -22.68 -11.49 -11.84
C ALA A 181 -21.32 -11.53 -12.55
N THR A 182 -20.50 -12.56 -12.31
CA THR A 182 -19.25 -12.84 -13.04
C THR A 182 -19.51 -13.07 -14.51
N GLU A 183 -20.43 -13.95 -14.87
CA GLU A 183 -20.76 -14.26 -16.27
C GLU A 183 -21.20 -12.99 -17.02
N GLN A 184 -22.10 -12.20 -16.41
CA GLN A 184 -22.59 -10.94 -17.00
C GLN A 184 -21.48 -9.89 -17.09
N ALA A 185 -20.68 -9.74 -16.04
CA ALA A 185 -19.60 -8.77 -16.00
C ALA A 185 -18.50 -9.09 -17.01
N LEU A 186 -18.05 -10.34 -17.11
CA LEU A 186 -16.97 -10.73 -18.01
C LEU A 186 -17.33 -10.55 -19.48
N ALA A 187 -18.60 -10.74 -19.86
CA ALA A 187 -19.08 -10.50 -21.22
C ALA A 187 -18.90 -9.03 -21.65
N VAL A 188 -19.03 -8.09 -20.71
CA VAL A 188 -18.89 -6.64 -20.95
C VAL A 188 -17.45 -6.18 -20.73
N PHE A 189 -16.84 -6.58 -19.61
CA PHE A 189 -15.57 -6.03 -19.15
C PHE A 189 -14.38 -6.58 -19.91
N ARG A 190 -14.36 -7.84 -20.37
CA ARG A 190 -13.24 -8.36 -21.17
C ARG A 190 -12.99 -7.54 -22.45
N PRO A 191 -13.98 -7.31 -23.34
CA PRO A 191 -13.73 -6.55 -24.56
C PRO A 191 -13.44 -5.06 -24.25
N MET A 192 -14.03 -4.50 -23.19
CA MET A 192 -13.70 -3.16 -22.72
C MET A 192 -12.22 -3.06 -22.29
N ILE A 193 -11.75 -3.97 -21.42
CA ILE A 193 -10.36 -4.00 -20.96
C ILE A 193 -9.40 -4.30 -22.11
N GLU A 194 -9.76 -5.14 -23.08
CA GLU A 194 -8.94 -5.43 -24.25
C GLU A 194 -8.66 -4.17 -25.08
N ALA A 195 -9.65 -3.27 -25.21
CA ALA A 195 -9.54 -2.01 -25.92
C ALA A 195 -8.75 -0.91 -25.17
N VAL A 196 -8.88 -0.86 -23.84
CA VAL A 196 -8.31 0.23 -23.03
C VAL A 196 -6.79 0.13 -22.89
N GLY A 197 -6.08 1.22 -23.15
CA GLY A 197 -4.69 1.41 -22.77
C GLY A 197 -4.57 2.18 -21.45
N PHE A 198 -3.50 1.93 -20.70
CA PHE A 198 -3.17 2.73 -19.52
C PHE A 198 -2.10 3.78 -19.85
N ASP A 199 -2.45 5.04 -19.64
CA ASP A 199 -1.55 6.19 -19.61
C ASP A 199 -1.92 7.04 -18.39
N ALA A 200 -0.99 7.21 -17.44
CA ALA A 200 -1.24 8.02 -16.25
C ALA A 200 -1.56 9.49 -16.60
N SER A 201 -1.03 9.99 -17.71
CA SER A 201 -1.26 11.37 -18.18
C SER A 201 -2.72 11.63 -18.58
N SER A 202 -3.48 10.57 -18.90
CA SER A 202 -4.91 10.68 -19.20
C SER A 202 -5.78 10.98 -17.98
N LEU A 203 -5.28 10.68 -16.78
CA LEU A 203 -6.05 10.83 -15.55
C LEU A 203 -5.95 12.28 -15.06
N PRO A 204 -7.07 13.02 -14.98
CA PRO A 204 -7.02 14.44 -14.63
C PRO A 204 -6.70 14.68 -13.15
N ASN A 205 -7.07 13.73 -12.29
CA ASN A 205 -6.94 13.82 -10.83
C ASN A 205 -6.40 12.51 -10.25
N TRP A 206 -5.67 12.61 -9.14
CA TRP A 206 -5.15 11.47 -8.36
C TRP A 206 -5.43 11.66 -6.87
N LYS A 207 -5.32 10.57 -6.10
CA LYS A 207 -5.29 10.62 -4.63
C LYS A 207 -3.88 10.31 -4.15
N TRP A 208 -3.41 10.98 -3.10
CA TRP A 208 -2.15 10.63 -2.45
C TRP A 208 -2.26 9.30 -1.70
N SER A 209 -1.18 8.50 -1.71
CA SER A 209 -1.10 7.32 -0.86
C SER A 209 -1.15 7.71 0.62
N ALA A 210 -1.93 6.97 1.42
CA ALA A 210 -1.96 7.14 2.87
C ALA A 210 -0.60 6.81 3.54
N ARG A 211 0.15 5.89 2.95
CA ARG A 211 1.55 5.57 3.30
C ARG A 211 2.38 5.68 2.03
N PRO A 212 2.85 6.87 1.65
CA PRO A 212 3.67 7.05 0.46
C PRO A 212 5.05 6.41 0.65
N GLY A 213 5.64 5.95 -0.44
CA GLY A 213 7.07 5.69 -0.45
C GLY A 213 7.86 7.00 -0.53
N ALA A 214 9.17 6.88 -0.55
CA ALA A 214 10.05 8.02 -0.49
C ALA A 214 9.88 9.02 -1.66
N ALA A 215 9.70 8.52 -2.89
CA ALA A 215 9.57 9.36 -4.06
C ALA A 215 8.21 10.07 -4.06
N GLU A 216 7.11 9.35 -3.79
CA GLU A 216 5.78 9.96 -3.73
C GLU A 216 5.70 10.99 -2.60
N ARG A 217 6.29 10.70 -1.43
CA ARG A 217 6.33 11.63 -0.30
C ARG A 217 7.01 12.94 -0.66
N HIS A 218 8.11 12.89 -1.42
CA HIS A 218 8.79 14.12 -1.83
C HIS A 218 7.93 14.94 -2.81
N LEU A 219 7.16 14.29 -3.69
CA LEU A 219 6.15 14.97 -4.49
C LEU A 219 5.07 15.64 -3.63
N GLN A 220 4.62 14.98 -2.55
CA GLN A 220 3.66 15.57 -1.62
C GLN A 220 4.20 16.84 -0.97
N ARG A 221 5.48 16.85 -0.56
CA ARG A 221 6.10 18.03 0.04
C ARG A 221 6.14 19.22 -0.90
N ARG A 222 6.47 19.01 -2.18
CA ARG A 222 6.61 20.11 -3.15
C ARG A 222 5.28 20.62 -3.68
N HIS A 223 4.26 19.76 -3.73
CA HIS A 223 2.99 20.08 -4.38
C HIS A 223 2.32 21.32 -3.78
N ASN A 224 2.16 22.37 -4.58
CA ASN A 224 1.60 23.67 -4.17
C ASN A 224 2.27 24.30 -2.94
N ASN A 225 3.56 24.03 -2.73
CA ASN A 225 4.28 24.51 -1.55
C ASN A 225 5.23 25.69 -1.90
N PRO A 226 4.99 26.90 -1.37
CA PRO A 226 5.79 28.08 -1.70
C PRO A 226 7.23 28.03 -1.20
N LEU A 227 7.60 27.05 -0.35
CA LEU A 227 8.99 26.79 0.03
C LEU A 227 9.83 26.26 -1.15
N PHE A 228 9.19 25.74 -2.19
CA PHE A 228 9.84 25.22 -3.39
C PHE A 228 9.73 26.22 -4.55
N PRO A 229 10.68 26.22 -5.51
CA PRO A 229 10.56 27.00 -6.74
C PRO A 229 9.28 26.68 -7.52
N LEU A 230 8.66 27.67 -8.16
CA LEU A 230 7.36 27.53 -8.84
C LEU A 230 7.29 26.33 -9.81
N HIS A 231 8.35 26.11 -10.60
CA HIS A 231 8.42 24.99 -11.55
C HIS A 231 8.46 23.60 -10.90
N ARG A 232 8.77 23.53 -9.60
CA ARG A 232 8.78 22.31 -8.78
C ARG A 232 7.48 22.10 -8.01
N GLN A 233 6.67 23.14 -7.86
CA GLN A 233 5.39 23.06 -7.15
C GLN A 233 4.33 22.28 -7.94
N MET A 234 4.47 22.25 -9.27
CA MET A 234 3.58 21.51 -10.14
C MET A 234 3.87 20.01 -10.07
N VAL A 235 2.82 19.22 -9.82
CA VAL A 235 2.85 17.76 -9.84
C VAL A 235 1.75 17.29 -10.77
N THR A 236 2.07 16.36 -11.65
CA THR A 236 1.12 15.74 -12.58
C THR A 236 0.80 14.31 -12.13
N THR A 237 -0.30 13.74 -12.63
CA THR A 237 -0.62 12.32 -12.40
C THR A 237 0.49 11.39 -12.90
N ASN A 238 1.19 11.76 -13.97
CA ASN A 238 2.34 11.03 -14.47
C ASN A 238 3.53 11.07 -13.49
N ASP A 239 3.84 12.23 -12.89
CA ASP A 239 4.87 12.31 -11.85
C ASP A 239 4.57 11.36 -10.68
N VAL A 240 3.30 11.32 -10.25
CA VAL A 240 2.84 10.45 -9.16
C VAL A 240 2.95 8.98 -9.54
N HIS A 241 2.59 8.62 -10.78
CA HIS A 241 2.77 7.28 -11.29
C HIS A 241 4.24 6.87 -11.26
N GLU A 242 5.15 7.68 -11.83
CA GLU A 242 6.58 7.37 -11.87
C GLU A 242 7.21 7.28 -10.48
N ALA A 243 6.81 8.15 -9.56
CA ALA A 243 7.23 8.07 -8.16
C ALA A 243 6.77 6.75 -7.51
N ARG A 244 5.51 6.35 -7.72
CA ARG A 244 5.00 5.07 -7.20
C ARG A 244 5.65 3.86 -7.87
N VAL A 245 6.00 3.92 -9.15
CA VAL A 245 6.78 2.87 -9.82
C VAL A 245 8.14 2.74 -9.15
N THR A 246 8.82 3.86 -8.88
CA THR A 246 10.11 3.91 -8.20
C THR A 246 10.03 3.32 -6.79
N ASP A 247 9.03 3.74 -6.01
CA ASP A 247 8.81 3.27 -4.63
C ASP A 247 8.52 1.76 -4.60
N ASN A 248 7.67 1.26 -5.50
CA ASN A 248 7.39 -0.18 -5.59
C ASN A 248 8.62 -0.99 -6.01
N ARG A 249 9.44 -0.46 -6.93
CA ARG A 249 10.69 -1.10 -7.36
C ARG A 249 11.65 -1.24 -6.19
N ALA A 250 11.84 -0.19 -5.39
CA ALA A 250 12.71 -0.22 -4.22
C ALA A 250 12.27 -1.32 -3.23
N LEU A 251 10.98 -1.44 -2.94
CA LEU A 251 10.46 -2.49 -2.04
C LEU A 251 10.59 -3.90 -2.63
N LEU A 252 10.47 -4.06 -3.96
CA LEU A 252 10.67 -5.34 -4.62
C LEU A 252 12.14 -5.79 -4.59
N GLU A 253 13.08 -4.86 -4.78
CA GLU A 253 14.52 -5.12 -4.66
C GLU A 253 14.88 -5.58 -3.24
N ILE A 254 14.39 -4.88 -2.20
CA ILE A 254 14.62 -5.27 -0.81
C ILE A 254 14.05 -6.67 -0.52
N ARG A 255 12.86 -6.99 -1.07
CA ARG A 255 12.25 -8.31 -0.93
C ARG A 255 13.08 -9.40 -1.61
N HIS A 256 13.61 -9.12 -2.81
CA HIS A 256 14.50 -10.05 -3.51
C HIS A 256 15.75 -10.33 -2.69
N ASP A 257 16.41 -9.28 -2.19
CA ASP A 257 17.62 -9.38 -1.40
C ASP A 257 17.37 -10.15 -0.08
N LEU A 258 16.23 -9.92 0.57
CA LEU A 258 15.82 -10.69 1.76
C LEU A 258 15.65 -12.17 1.43
N ASN A 259 15.01 -12.50 0.30
CA ASN A 259 14.82 -13.89 -0.11
C ASN A 259 16.17 -14.58 -0.38
N ASP A 260 17.13 -13.87 -0.95
CA ASP A 260 18.47 -14.40 -1.19
C ASP A 260 19.23 -14.61 0.12
N ILE A 261 19.17 -13.65 1.04
CA ILE A 261 19.74 -13.77 2.40
C ILE A 261 19.13 -14.94 3.16
N ALA A 262 17.80 -15.05 3.15
CA ALA A 262 17.08 -16.14 3.79
C ALA A 262 17.45 -17.50 3.19
N ARG A 263 17.48 -17.61 1.85
CA ARG A 263 17.88 -18.85 1.16
C ARG A 263 19.29 -19.26 1.52
N GLU A 264 20.23 -18.32 1.51
CA GLU A 264 21.62 -18.57 1.87
C GLU A 264 21.75 -19.08 3.32
N PHE A 265 21.09 -18.38 4.26
CA PHE A 265 21.11 -18.75 5.68
C PHE A 265 20.50 -20.13 5.92
N TYR A 266 19.29 -20.40 5.41
CA TYR A 266 18.60 -21.67 5.63
C TYR A 266 19.18 -22.85 4.83
N SER A 267 19.97 -22.60 3.79
CA SER A 267 20.70 -23.67 3.09
C SER A 267 21.86 -24.25 3.91
N THR A 268 22.27 -23.56 4.98
CA THR A 268 23.36 -23.97 5.86
C THR A 268 22.81 -24.83 7.00
N ASN A 269 22.92 -26.16 6.87
CA ASN A 269 22.42 -27.10 7.88
C ASN A 269 23.17 -27.01 9.22
N ASP A 270 24.48 -26.77 9.18
CA ASP A 270 25.35 -26.65 10.35
C ASP A 270 26.21 -25.39 10.26
N LEU A 271 26.46 -24.73 11.41
CA LEU A 271 27.33 -23.56 11.45
C LEU A 271 28.75 -23.92 10.99
N PRO A 272 29.36 -23.12 10.10
CA PRO A 272 30.71 -23.39 9.62
C PRO A 272 31.76 -23.16 10.73
N LEU A 273 32.98 -23.67 10.56
CA LEU A 273 34.06 -23.50 11.56
C LEU A 273 34.35 -22.02 11.86
N ASN A 274 34.18 -21.14 10.88
CA ASN A 274 34.27 -19.69 10.98
C ASN A 274 32.87 -19.04 11.23
N TRP A 275 32.07 -19.64 12.10
CA TRP A 275 30.69 -19.20 12.36
C TRP A 275 30.56 -17.73 12.77
N ARG A 276 31.57 -17.14 13.44
CA ARG A 276 31.50 -15.73 13.88
C ARG A 276 31.42 -14.77 12.70
N PRO A 277 32.43 -14.67 11.81
CA PRO A 277 32.32 -13.82 10.61
C PRO A 277 31.12 -14.16 9.74
N PHE A 278 30.74 -15.44 9.68
CA PHE A 278 29.57 -15.88 8.91
C PHE A 278 28.28 -15.24 9.44
N LEU A 279 27.96 -15.40 10.73
CA LEU A 279 26.74 -14.82 11.31
C LEU A 279 26.81 -13.29 11.38
N ASP A 280 28.00 -12.70 11.48
CA ASP A 280 28.17 -11.25 11.51
C ASP A 280 27.82 -10.63 10.16
N GLY A 281 28.28 -11.25 9.06
CA GLY A 281 27.90 -10.85 7.71
C GLY A 281 26.39 -10.89 7.47
N PHE A 282 25.68 -11.88 8.04
CA PHE A 282 24.20 -11.90 7.98
C PHE A 282 23.57 -10.77 8.78
N ARG A 283 24.07 -10.49 10.00
CA ARG A 283 23.56 -9.38 10.83
C ARG A 283 23.74 -8.04 10.13
N GLU A 284 24.91 -7.79 9.53
CA GLU A 284 25.20 -6.57 8.79
C GLU A 284 24.30 -6.41 7.56
N ARG A 285 24.16 -7.45 6.73
CA ARG A 285 23.26 -7.42 5.56
C ARG A 285 21.80 -7.21 5.94
N LEU A 286 21.34 -7.81 7.05
CA LEU A 286 19.99 -7.59 7.57
C LEU A 286 19.82 -6.18 8.16
N ASP A 287 20.87 -5.61 8.76
CA ASP A 287 20.88 -4.22 9.21
C ASP A 287 20.73 -3.26 8.02
N GLU A 288 21.49 -3.49 6.95
CA GLU A 288 21.42 -2.71 5.71
C GLU A 288 20.05 -2.83 5.01
N LEU A 289 19.45 -4.03 5.01
CA LEU A 289 18.11 -4.22 4.47
C LEU A 289 17.05 -3.46 5.26
N GLU A 290 17.12 -3.49 6.59
CA GLU A 290 16.18 -2.77 7.43
C GLU A 290 16.31 -1.26 7.25
N ASP A 291 17.55 -0.75 7.14
CA ASP A 291 17.80 0.66 6.86
C ASP A 291 17.24 1.05 5.48
N ARG A 292 17.48 0.24 4.43
CA ARG A 292 16.90 0.45 3.08
C ARG A 292 15.38 0.41 3.08
N ARG A 293 14.77 -0.47 3.88
CA ARG A 293 13.31 -0.55 4.05
C ARG A 293 12.77 0.74 4.66
N LEU A 294 13.34 1.19 5.77
CA LEU A 294 12.96 2.43 6.44
C LEU A 294 13.10 3.64 5.52
N ILE A 295 14.17 3.68 4.73
CA ILE A 295 14.38 4.71 3.70
C ILE A 295 13.29 4.67 2.63
N ALA A 296 12.98 3.50 2.10
CA ALA A 296 11.99 3.34 1.02
C ALA A 296 10.58 3.77 1.45
N GLY A 297 10.23 3.53 2.72
CA GLY A 297 8.92 3.85 3.28
C GLY A 297 7.77 3.06 2.64
N GLY A 298 6.57 3.61 2.68
CA GLY A 298 5.38 2.99 2.11
C GLY A 298 4.78 1.85 2.96
N PRO A 299 3.87 1.04 2.40
CA PRO A 299 3.21 -0.05 3.10
C PRO A 299 4.07 -1.32 3.10
N ASP A 300 4.93 -1.48 4.10
CA ASP A 300 5.99 -2.51 4.11
C ASP A 300 6.00 -3.39 5.37
N ARG A 301 4.96 -3.33 6.21
CA ARG A 301 4.90 -4.07 7.49
C ARG A 301 5.24 -5.55 7.35
N ALA A 302 4.68 -6.24 6.36
CA ALA A 302 4.96 -7.66 6.12
C ALA A 302 6.44 -7.92 5.76
N LEU A 303 7.11 -6.96 5.12
CA LEU A 303 8.54 -7.05 4.82
C LEU A 303 9.36 -6.81 6.09
N SER A 304 8.97 -5.86 6.95
CA SER A 304 9.58 -5.65 8.27
C SER A 304 9.47 -6.91 9.15
N ASP A 305 8.28 -7.52 9.21
CA ASP A 305 8.05 -8.76 9.96
C ASP A 305 8.94 -9.90 9.44
N ALA A 306 9.08 -10.05 8.12
CA ALA A 306 9.93 -11.06 7.50
C ALA A 306 11.44 -10.83 7.75
N ILE A 307 11.91 -9.58 7.72
CA ILE A 307 13.31 -9.23 8.08
C ILE A 307 13.56 -9.58 9.55
N ALA A 308 12.62 -9.22 10.44
CA ALA A 308 12.71 -9.52 11.87
C ALA A 308 12.75 -11.03 12.14
N GLU A 309 11.97 -11.82 11.40
CA GLU A 309 11.97 -13.29 11.50
C GLU A 309 13.34 -13.89 11.14
N VAL A 310 13.91 -13.53 9.98
CA VAL A 310 15.23 -14.02 9.58
C VAL A 310 16.30 -13.58 10.59
N ARG A 311 16.24 -12.32 11.06
CA ARG A 311 17.14 -11.83 12.10
C ARG A 311 17.03 -12.62 13.39
N LEU A 312 15.82 -12.96 13.82
CA LEU A 312 15.59 -13.76 15.02
C LEU A 312 16.28 -15.13 14.92
N HIS A 313 16.18 -15.79 13.76
CA HIS A 313 16.85 -17.08 13.55
C HIS A 313 18.38 -16.95 13.52
N VAL A 314 18.93 -15.92 12.87
CA VAL A 314 20.38 -15.63 12.90
C VAL A 314 20.86 -15.40 14.33
N LEU A 315 20.16 -14.57 15.11
CA LEU A 315 20.51 -14.30 16.51
C LEU A 315 20.35 -15.54 17.40
N THR A 316 19.38 -16.39 17.14
CA THR A 316 19.19 -17.67 17.85
C THR A 316 20.38 -18.59 17.60
N ALA A 317 20.82 -18.74 16.35
CA ALA A 317 22.02 -19.50 16.00
C ALA A 317 23.26 -18.93 16.71
N TRP A 318 23.40 -17.60 16.76
CA TRP A 318 24.49 -16.95 17.46
C TRP A 318 24.47 -17.24 18.96
N ARG A 319 23.32 -17.05 19.62
CA ARG A 319 23.16 -17.31 21.07
C ARG A 319 23.52 -18.75 21.41
N ASN A 320 23.10 -19.71 20.59
CA ASN A 320 23.45 -21.12 20.76
C ASN A 320 24.97 -21.36 20.68
N ALA A 321 25.65 -20.70 19.75
CA ALA A 321 27.10 -20.82 19.58
C ALA A 321 27.91 -20.25 20.77
N ILE A 322 27.35 -19.30 21.53
CA ILE A 322 28.01 -18.66 22.69
C ILE A 322 27.36 -18.98 24.03
N GLN A 323 26.45 -19.95 24.09
CA GLN A 323 25.57 -20.20 25.24
C GLN A 323 26.31 -20.41 26.58
N THR A 324 27.54 -20.92 26.53
CA THR A 324 28.37 -21.19 27.71
C THR A 324 29.04 -19.92 28.28
N ASN A 325 29.03 -18.81 27.53
CA ASN A 325 29.66 -17.55 27.91
C ASN A 325 28.61 -16.46 28.17
N ARG A 326 28.19 -16.34 29.44
CA ARG A 326 27.21 -15.33 29.89
C ARG A 326 27.61 -13.89 29.54
N GLN A 327 28.90 -13.55 29.62
CA GLN A 327 29.37 -12.21 29.30
C GLN A 327 29.23 -11.90 27.81
N SER A 328 29.50 -12.89 26.95
CA SER A 328 29.33 -12.74 25.50
C SER A 328 27.86 -12.61 25.10
N LEU A 329 26.95 -13.34 25.78
CA LEU A 329 25.51 -13.19 25.58
C LEU A 329 25.02 -11.79 25.95
N ALA A 330 25.37 -11.31 27.15
CA ALA A 330 25.00 -9.98 27.61
C ALA A 330 25.51 -8.87 26.67
N ARG A 331 26.74 -9.03 26.15
CA ARG A 331 27.29 -8.09 25.18
C ARG A 331 26.54 -8.09 23.85
N LEU A 332 26.18 -9.26 23.32
CA LEU A 332 25.39 -9.38 22.09
C LEU A 332 24.03 -8.68 22.25
N ASP A 333 23.31 -8.96 23.34
CA ASP A 333 22.00 -8.37 23.57
C ASP A 333 22.09 -6.83 23.76
N GLN A 334 23.15 -6.34 24.42
CA GLN A 334 23.40 -4.91 24.54
C GLN A 334 23.71 -4.24 23.20
N GLU A 335 24.56 -4.86 22.36
CA GLU A 335 24.87 -4.36 21.02
C GLU A 335 23.61 -4.29 20.14
N GLU A 336 22.74 -5.31 20.20
CA GLU A 336 21.47 -5.32 19.46
C GLU A 336 20.51 -4.24 19.95
N ALA A 337 20.38 -4.04 21.27
CA ALA A 337 19.55 -3.00 21.84
C ALA A 337 20.02 -1.59 21.44
N GLN A 338 21.33 -1.33 21.52
CA GLN A 338 21.92 -0.05 21.13
C GLN A 338 21.74 0.25 19.64
N LYS A 339 21.91 -0.75 18.77
CA LYS A 339 21.65 -0.60 17.34
C LYS A 339 20.17 -0.30 17.06
N ALA A 340 19.26 -1.00 17.70
CA ALA A 340 17.82 -0.78 17.53
C ALA A 340 17.40 0.62 17.99
N GLU A 341 17.90 1.08 19.15
CA GLU A 341 17.65 2.44 19.66
C GLU A 341 18.19 3.51 18.72
N ARG A 342 19.43 3.36 18.25
CA ARG A 342 20.03 4.29 17.28
C ARG A 342 19.24 4.35 15.98
N ARG A 343 18.79 3.20 15.47
CA ARG A 343 17.95 3.14 14.26
C ARG A 343 16.61 3.81 14.48
N ALA A 344 15.93 3.51 15.59
CA ALA A 344 14.66 4.12 15.94
C ALA A 344 14.79 5.65 15.97
N LEU A 345 15.86 6.17 16.57
CA LEU A 345 16.14 7.61 16.63
C LEU A 345 16.40 8.23 15.25
N LEU A 346 17.20 7.58 14.39
CA LEU A 346 17.58 8.15 13.08
C LEU A 346 16.45 8.12 12.05
N TYR A 347 15.59 7.09 12.11
CA TYR A 347 14.53 6.86 11.13
C TYR A 347 13.12 7.16 11.68
N GLU A 348 13.02 7.82 12.84
CA GLU A 348 11.73 8.23 13.42
C GLU A 348 10.97 9.24 12.54
N CYS A 349 11.71 10.03 11.76
CA CYS A 349 11.20 11.00 10.83
C CYS A 349 11.52 10.58 9.39
N ASP A 350 10.51 10.60 8.51
CA ASP A 350 10.67 10.22 7.12
C ASP A 350 11.68 11.12 6.38
N TRP A 351 11.79 12.40 6.79
CA TRP A 351 12.78 13.32 6.21
C TRP A 351 14.22 12.91 6.58
N THR A 352 14.49 12.54 7.82
CA THR A 352 15.84 12.10 8.22
C THR A 352 16.18 10.76 7.55
N ALA A 353 15.21 9.86 7.47
CA ALA A 353 15.36 8.61 6.74
C ALA A 353 15.85 8.84 5.31
N GLN A 354 15.18 9.72 4.56
CA GLN A 354 15.54 10.02 3.18
C GLN A 354 16.86 10.76 3.04
N LEU A 355 17.15 11.71 3.94
CA LEU A 355 18.41 12.45 3.93
C LEU A 355 19.63 11.52 4.11
N LEU A 356 19.49 10.51 4.98
CA LEU A 356 20.57 9.58 5.31
C LEU A 356 20.74 8.46 4.29
N SER A 357 19.91 8.41 3.24
CA SER A 357 20.01 7.39 2.21
C SER A 357 21.20 7.60 1.26
N HIS A 358 21.82 6.51 0.82
CA HIS A 358 22.81 6.54 -0.25
C HIS A 358 22.15 7.00 -1.54
N GLY A 359 22.45 8.23 -1.98
CA GLY A 359 21.79 8.86 -3.13
C GLY A 359 20.44 9.49 -2.80
N SER A 360 20.35 10.17 -1.64
CA SER A 360 19.21 11.00 -1.18
C SER A 360 18.26 11.38 -2.31
N GLN A 361 17.02 10.91 -2.20
CA GLN A 361 15.96 11.27 -3.14
C GLN A 361 15.56 12.75 -3.03
N ILE A 362 15.98 13.43 -1.97
CA ILE A 362 15.82 14.87 -1.81
C ILE A 362 17.04 15.54 -2.44
N PRO A 363 16.88 16.32 -3.52
CA PRO A 363 17.95 17.12 -4.10
C PRO A 363 18.56 18.08 -3.07
N PRO A 364 19.87 18.37 -3.11
CA PRO A 364 20.54 19.22 -2.13
C PRO A 364 19.87 20.58 -1.88
N GLU A 365 19.37 21.21 -2.94
CA GLU A 365 18.65 22.48 -2.91
C GLU A 365 17.25 22.39 -2.29
N GLU A 366 16.69 21.18 -2.21
CA GLU A 366 15.34 20.91 -1.68
C GLU A 366 15.37 20.36 -0.25
N VAL A 367 16.55 20.11 0.32
CA VAL A 367 16.71 19.58 1.70
C VAL A 367 15.98 20.43 2.72
N VAL A 368 16.17 21.75 2.69
CA VAL A 368 15.58 22.69 3.66
C VAL A 368 14.10 22.99 3.37
N PRO A 369 13.68 23.24 2.11
CA PRO A 369 12.26 23.27 1.77
C PRO A 369 11.51 22.02 2.24
N ALA A 370 12.07 20.83 2.02
CA ALA A 370 11.47 19.57 2.47
C ALA A 370 11.41 19.48 3.99
N LEU A 371 12.46 19.90 4.71
CA LEU A 371 12.49 19.93 6.17
C LEU A 371 11.39 20.82 6.75
N LEU A 372 11.25 22.02 6.20
CA LEU A 372 10.23 23.00 6.62
C LEU A 372 8.81 22.62 6.18
N SER A 373 8.66 21.60 5.32
CA SER A 373 7.36 21.06 4.93
C SER A 373 6.82 20.06 5.94
N GLU A 374 7.67 19.49 6.79
CA GLU A 374 7.26 18.57 7.85
C GLU A 374 6.41 19.28 8.92
N SER A 375 5.64 18.50 9.67
CA SER A 375 4.91 19.01 10.83
C SER A 375 5.90 19.51 11.90
N PRO A 376 5.52 20.44 12.80
CA PRO A 376 6.39 20.83 13.92
C PRO A 376 6.84 19.64 14.77
N LEU A 377 5.99 18.63 14.94
CA LEU A 377 6.33 17.40 15.67
C LEU A 377 7.46 16.63 14.97
N ASP A 378 7.32 16.37 13.67
CA ASP A 378 8.29 15.57 12.92
C ASP A 378 9.60 16.34 12.66
N LEU A 379 9.52 17.66 12.56
CA LEU A 379 10.68 18.55 12.58
C LEU A 379 11.45 18.44 13.91
N GLY A 380 10.75 18.39 15.04
CA GLY A 380 11.35 18.22 16.37
C GLY A 380 12.10 16.89 16.49
N LYS A 381 11.53 15.81 15.96
CA LYS A 381 12.21 14.51 15.85
C LYS A 381 13.46 14.63 15.00
N ALA A 382 13.36 15.22 13.79
CA ALA A 382 14.48 15.40 12.89
C ALA A 382 15.63 16.19 13.55
N VAL A 383 15.34 17.29 14.24
CA VAL A 383 16.34 18.06 14.98
C VAL A 383 17.00 17.22 16.07
N THR A 384 16.21 16.46 16.84
CA THR A 384 16.73 15.57 17.89
C THR A 384 17.68 14.52 17.30
N SER A 385 17.31 13.87 16.20
CA SER A 385 18.14 12.89 15.50
C SER A 385 19.45 13.51 14.99
N LEU A 386 19.39 14.71 14.39
CA LEU A 386 20.58 15.43 13.91
C LEU A 386 21.49 15.90 15.05
N GLN A 387 20.94 16.26 16.20
CA GLN A 387 21.71 16.64 17.39
C GLN A 387 22.40 15.45 18.05
N ALA A 388 21.75 14.29 18.06
CA ALA A 388 22.28 13.09 18.69
C ALA A 388 23.46 12.47 17.94
N ASP A 389 23.59 12.68 16.62
CA ASP A 389 24.73 12.22 15.82
C ASP A 389 25.71 13.38 15.54
N PRO A 390 26.91 13.40 16.16
CA PRO A 390 27.91 14.46 15.95
C PRO A 390 28.30 14.70 14.49
N ARG A 391 28.18 13.68 13.63
CA ARG A 391 28.51 13.78 12.21
C ARG A 391 27.51 14.66 11.44
N LEU A 392 26.33 14.91 12.02
CA LEU A 392 25.23 15.66 11.40
C LEU A 392 25.11 17.09 11.94
N HIS A 393 25.96 17.50 12.88
CA HIS A 393 25.94 18.84 13.48
C HIS A 393 26.13 19.96 12.45
N GLU A 394 27.04 19.78 11.49
CA GLU A 394 27.24 20.74 10.40
C GLU A 394 26.00 20.85 9.50
N THR A 395 25.35 19.72 9.22
CA THR A 395 24.11 19.67 8.44
C THR A 395 23.00 20.44 9.15
N LEU A 396 22.84 20.25 10.47
CA LEU A 396 21.87 20.99 11.27
C LEU A 396 22.16 22.50 11.26
N ALA A 397 23.42 22.92 11.42
CA ALA A 397 23.80 24.32 11.37
C ALA A 397 23.48 24.97 10.00
N LYS A 398 23.74 24.26 8.90
CA LYS A 398 23.38 24.70 7.55
C LYS A 398 21.87 24.79 7.36
N CYS A 399 21.12 23.80 7.86
CA CYS A 399 19.66 23.80 7.79
C CYS A 399 19.06 25.02 8.50
N ARG A 400 19.55 25.38 9.69
CA ARG A 400 19.10 26.56 10.46
C ARG A 400 19.25 27.86 9.64
N ILE A 401 20.47 28.13 9.16
CA ILE A 401 20.76 29.37 8.43
C ILE A 401 19.90 29.50 7.16
N THR A 402 19.83 28.42 6.39
CA THR A 402 19.06 28.39 5.14
C THR A 402 17.56 28.47 5.39
N ALA A 403 17.06 27.87 6.48
CA ALA A 403 15.64 27.89 6.83
C ALA A 403 15.16 29.31 7.14
N HIS A 404 15.92 30.08 7.93
CA HIS A 404 15.59 31.48 8.22
C HIS A 404 15.58 32.33 6.94
N ARG A 405 16.60 32.18 6.09
CA ARG A 405 16.66 32.90 4.80
C ARG A 405 15.47 32.56 3.89
N LEU A 406 15.12 31.28 3.79
CA LEU A 406 14.00 30.83 2.97
C LEU A 406 12.67 31.38 3.51
N ALA A 407 12.45 31.30 4.83
CA ALA A 407 11.24 31.83 5.46
C ALA A 407 11.08 33.34 5.25
N GLU A 408 12.18 34.11 5.37
CA GLU A 408 12.18 35.55 5.08
C GLU A 408 11.84 35.83 3.61
N SER A 409 12.44 35.09 2.67
CA SER A 409 12.19 35.23 1.24
C SER A 409 10.73 34.94 0.88
N VAL A 410 10.16 33.86 1.42
CA VAL A 410 8.77 33.46 1.15
C VAL A 410 7.77 34.43 1.76
N ARG A 411 8.04 34.93 2.98
CA ARG A 411 7.25 35.98 3.62
C ARG A 411 7.31 37.30 2.84
N ALA A 412 8.48 37.69 2.35
CA ALA A 412 8.66 38.90 1.52
C ALA A 412 7.90 38.80 0.18
N ALA A 413 7.76 37.58 -0.36
CA ALA A 413 6.94 37.31 -1.54
C ALA A 413 5.42 37.29 -1.24
N GLY A 414 5.01 37.49 0.00
CA GLY A 414 3.59 37.55 0.41
C GLY A 414 2.92 36.18 0.57
N HIS A 415 3.71 35.10 0.62
CA HIS A 415 3.18 33.76 0.88
C HIS A 415 3.15 33.48 2.38
N ASP A 416 2.04 32.91 2.84
CA ASP A 416 1.91 32.38 4.19
C ASP A 416 2.31 30.90 4.22
N VAL A 417 3.18 30.53 5.17
CA VAL A 417 3.63 29.15 5.36
C VAL A 417 3.16 28.70 6.73
N PRO A 418 2.33 27.63 6.82
CA PRO A 418 1.81 27.13 8.08
C PRO A 418 2.91 26.87 9.11
N ASP A 419 2.69 27.37 10.33
CA ASP A 419 3.52 27.15 11.52
C ASP A 419 5.00 27.57 11.36
N ILE A 420 5.35 28.39 10.37
CA ILE A 420 6.76 28.66 10.04
C ILE A 420 7.54 29.24 11.22
N SER A 421 6.94 30.10 12.03
CA SER A 421 7.58 30.68 13.22
C SER A 421 7.91 29.61 14.27
N GLU A 422 7.01 28.64 14.46
CA GLU A 422 7.22 27.53 15.39
C GLU A 422 8.30 26.58 14.86
N LYS A 423 8.29 26.28 13.56
CA LYS A 423 9.30 25.46 12.90
C LYS A 423 10.71 26.06 13.05
N LEU A 424 10.85 27.37 12.86
CA LEU A 424 12.12 28.07 13.06
C LEU A 424 12.57 28.02 14.53
N ARG A 425 11.65 28.20 15.48
CA ARG A 425 11.94 28.08 16.92
C ARG A 425 12.47 26.68 17.28
N ILE A 426 11.89 25.62 16.71
CA ILE A 426 12.34 24.24 16.91
C ILE A 426 13.74 24.05 16.33
N LEU A 427 14.01 24.58 15.13
CA LEU A 427 15.32 24.49 14.49
C LEU A 427 16.41 25.17 15.32
N ASP A 428 16.15 26.37 15.82
CA ASP A 428 17.10 27.13 16.65
C ASP A 428 17.45 26.39 17.96
N GLY A 429 16.58 25.46 18.37
CA GLY A 429 16.65 24.76 19.64
C GLY A 429 16.06 25.61 20.76
N THR A 430 15.64 24.95 21.85
CA THR A 430 15.27 25.68 23.06
C THR A 430 16.51 26.44 23.56
N PRO A 431 16.42 27.74 23.90
CA PRO A 431 17.51 28.41 24.58
C PRO A 431 17.77 27.66 25.90
N GLY A 432 18.87 26.91 25.98
CA GLY A 432 19.34 26.31 27.24
C GLY A 432 19.60 24.79 27.30
N GLN A 433 19.49 24.02 26.22
CA GLN A 433 19.96 22.62 26.24
C GLN A 433 21.10 22.38 25.24
N VAL A 434 22.31 22.58 25.74
CA VAL A 434 23.52 21.91 25.22
C VAL A 434 23.60 20.58 25.97
N PRO A 435 23.54 19.40 25.32
CA PRO A 435 23.86 18.16 26.00
C PRO A 435 25.37 18.09 26.24
N ALA A 436 25.73 17.66 27.45
CA ALA A 436 27.10 17.47 27.93
C ALA A 436 27.82 16.30 27.24
#